data_AF-A0A7Y5UHD2-F1
#
_entry.id   AF-A0A7Y5UHD2-F1
#
_cell.length_a   1.000
_cell.length_b   1.000
_cell.length_c   1.000
_cell.angle_alpha   90.00
_cell.angle_beta   90.00
_cell.angle_gamma   90.00
#
_symmetry.space_group_name_H-M   'P 1'
#
loop_
_entity.id
_entity.type
_entity.pdbx_description
1 polymer ?
#
loop_
_entity_poly.entity_id
_entity_poly.type
_entity_poly.pdbx_seq_one_letter_code
_entity_poly.pdbx_strand_id
1 'polypeptide(L)'
;MINPLLPSLPSRRHLLDAAQRYLLDPSDEQLAQAAGDPPRLTPQAIQKVSMSRSRERILANIDDMYREAFERAKAAGDEAQMATLDFAYRREQLYFEILLDVRDAMERR
;
A
#
# COMPACT_ATOMS: atom_id res chain seq x y z
N MET A 1 23.56 -28.16 51.37
CA MET A 1 22.39 -27.26 51.18
C MET A 1 22.37 -26.81 49.73
N ILE A 2 21.18 -26.80 49.14
CA ILE A 2 20.88 -26.84 47.70
C ILE A 2 21.06 -25.45 47.06
N ASN A 3 21.77 -25.37 45.94
CA ASN A 3 21.88 -24.16 45.12
C ASN A 3 20.76 -24.20 44.05
N PRO A 4 19.84 -23.21 43.97
CA PRO A 4 18.76 -23.24 43.01
C PRO A 4 19.28 -22.81 41.62
N LEU A 5 19.17 -23.72 40.65
CA LEU A 5 19.39 -23.45 39.23
C LEU A 5 18.33 -22.45 38.73
N LEU A 6 18.72 -21.19 38.54
CA LEU A 6 17.93 -20.22 37.78
C LEU A 6 18.00 -20.59 36.28
N PRO A 7 16.87 -20.64 35.55
CA PRO A 7 16.89 -20.90 34.12
C PRO A 7 17.62 -19.76 33.39
N SER A 8 18.55 -20.11 32.50
CA SER A 8 19.27 -19.12 31.68
C SER A 8 18.26 -18.36 30.81
N LEU A 9 18.15 -17.05 31.01
CA LEU A 9 17.26 -16.22 30.20
C LEU A 9 17.69 -16.30 28.72
N PRO A 10 16.75 -16.48 27.78
CA PRO A 10 17.08 -16.56 26.37
C PRO A 10 17.78 -15.28 25.90
N SER A 11 18.83 -15.43 25.11
CA SER A 11 19.59 -14.30 24.56
C SER A 11 18.64 -13.31 23.88
N ARG A 12 18.86 -12.02 24.11
CA ARG A 12 18.05 -10.91 23.57
C ARG A 12 17.79 -11.04 22.06
N ARG A 13 18.72 -11.63 21.31
CA ARG A 13 18.57 -11.92 19.88
C ARG A 13 17.47 -12.93 19.58
N HIS A 14 17.31 -13.97 20.40
CA HIS A 14 16.25 -14.96 20.25
C HIS A 14 14.89 -14.42 20.66
N LEU A 15 14.85 -13.51 21.64
CA LEU A 15 13.62 -12.80 22.01
C LEU A 15 13.15 -11.87 20.88
N LEU A 16 14.08 -11.14 20.24
CA LEU A 16 13.76 -10.29 19.10
C LEU A 16 13.29 -11.11 17.89
N ASP A 17 13.96 -12.22 17.59
CA ASP A 17 13.59 -13.10 16.47
C ASP A 17 12.21 -13.76 16.68
N ALA A 18 11.91 -14.18 17.92
CA ALA A 18 10.60 -14.73 18.27
C ALA A 18 9.49 -13.66 18.19
N ALA A 19 9.76 -12.45 18.68
CA ALA A 19 8.81 -11.33 18.57
C ALA A 19 8.59 -10.92 17.10
N GLN A 20 9.65 -10.94 16.28
CA GLN A 20 9.57 -10.63 14.87
C GLN A 20 8.71 -11.65 14.10
N ARG A 21 8.89 -12.96 14.35
CA ARG A 21 8.04 -14.00 13.76
C ARG A 21 6.58 -13.86 14.18
N TYR A 22 6.32 -13.60 15.46
CA TYR A 22 4.95 -13.45 15.98
C TYR A 22 4.21 -12.25 15.37
N LEU A 23 4.92 -11.15 15.08
CA LEU A 23 4.32 -9.95 14.50
C LEU A 23 4.18 -10.00 12.97
N LEU A 24 5.10 -10.67 12.29
CA LEU A 24 5.19 -10.64 10.82
C LEU A 24 4.59 -11.87 10.13
N ASP A 25 4.38 -12.98 10.84
CA ASP A 25 3.94 -14.26 10.28
C ASP A 25 2.65 -14.75 10.99
N PRO A 26 1.48 -14.13 10.70
CA PRO A 26 0.21 -14.55 11.28
C PRO A 26 -0.21 -15.93 10.76
N SER A 27 -0.77 -16.77 11.64
CA SER A 27 -1.28 -18.10 11.26
C SER A 27 -2.56 -18.03 10.42
N ASP A 28 -2.82 -19.08 9.63
CA ASP A 28 -3.99 -19.16 8.73
C ASP A 28 -5.33 -18.98 9.46
N GLU A 29 -5.43 -19.48 10.71
CA GLU A 29 -6.61 -19.29 11.57
C GLU A 29 -6.83 -17.81 11.95
N GLN A 30 -5.74 -17.08 12.22
CA GLN A 30 -5.80 -15.64 12.52
C GLN A 30 -6.21 -14.82 11.29
N LEU A 31 -5.77 -15.23 10.10
CA LEU A 31 -6.18 -14.61 8.83
C LEU A 31 -7.66 -14.87 8.51
N ALA A 32 -8.14 -16.09 8.78
CA ALA A 32 -9.54 -16.46 8.58
C ALA A 32 -10.48 -15.70 9.54
N GLN A 33 -10.08 -15.52 10.80
CA GLN A 33 -10.86 -14.79 11.79
C GLN A 33 -10.87 -13.27 11.54
N ALA A 34 -9.82 -12.74 10.90
CA ALA A 34 -9.72 -11.33 10.50
C ALA A 34 -10.43 -11.00 9.17
N ALA A 35 -11.00 -11.99 8.46
CA ALA A 35 -11.66 -11.78 7.16
C ALA A 35 -12.93 -10.89 7.22
N GLY A 36 -13.44 -10.59 8.42
CA GLY A 36 -14.55 -9.65 8.65
C GLY A 36 -14.13 -8.21 8.93
N ASP A 37 -12.84 -7.95 9.20
CA ASP A 37 -12.27 -6.62 9.44
C ASP A 37 -11.55 -6.11 8.18
N PRO A 38 -11.47 -4.79 7.94
CA PRO A 38 -10.71 -4.24 6.82
C PRO A 38 -9.26 -4.78 6.83
N PRO A 39 -8.69 -5.11 5.66
CA PRO A 39 -7.44 -5.84 5.60
C PRO A 39 -6.33 -5.06 6.29
N ARG A 40 -5.76 -5.65 7.34
CA ARG A 40 -4.56 -5.12 7.98
C ARG A 40 -3.44 -5.07 6.95
N LEU A 41 -2.64 -4.00 6.96
CA LEU A 41 -1.49 -3.79 6.07
C LEU A 41 -0.31 -4.70 6.45
N THR A 42 -0.54 -6.01 6.58
CA THR A 42 0.52 -7.00 6.74
C THR A 42 1.22 -7.21 5.39
N PRO A 43 2.52 -7.55 5.36
CA PRO A 43 3.23 -7.79 4.10
C PRO A 43 2.54 -8.85 3.21
N GLN A 44 2.00 -9.91 3.83
CA GLN A 44 1.25 -10.96 3.13
C GLN A 44 -0.10 -10.46 2.60
N ALA A 45 -0.83 -9.63 3.37
CA ALA A 45 -2.07 -9.01 2.89
C ALA A 45 -1.79 -8.00 1.76
N ILE A 46 -0.69 -7.25 1.82
CA ILE A 46 -0.27 -6.35 0.74
C ILE A 46 0.09 -7.16 -0.52
N GLN A 47 0.78 -8.29 -0.38
CA GLN A 47 1.06 -9.20 -1.51
C GLN A 47 -0.20 -9.86 -2.06
N LYS A 48 -1.14 -10.26 -1.20
CA LYS A 48 -2.44 -10.83 -1.61
C LYS A 48 -3.38 -9.79 -2.25
N VAL A 49 -3.29 -8.54 -1.79
CA VAL A 49 -3.97 -7.36 -2.38
C VAL A 49 -3.12 -6.72 -3.49
N SER A 50 -1.94 -7.28 -3.83
CA SER A 50 -1.23 -6.97 -5.07
C SER A 50 -1.99 -7.48 -6.31
N MET A 51 -3.29 -7.78 -6.15
CA MET A 51 -4.31 -7.49 -7.12
C MET A 51 -4.10 -6.10 -7.70
N SER A 52 -3.34 -6.12 -8.78
CA SER A 52 -3.46 -5.25 -9.94
C SER A 52 -4.90 -4.73 -10.05
N ARG A 53 -5.19 -3.55 -9.50
CA ARG A 53 -5.96 -2.65 -10.36
C ARG A 53 -5.05 -2.54 -11.58
N SER A 54 -5.49 -3.08 -12.72
CA SER A 54 -4.71 -2.94 -13.94
C SER A 54 -4.34 -1.46 -14.06
N ARG A 55 -3.10 -1.15 -14.44
CA ARG A 55 -2.63 0.22 -14.66
C ARG A 55 -3.70 1.06 -15.36
N GLU A 56 -4.32 0.46 -16.37
CA GLU A 56 -5.45 0.94 -17.13
C GLU A 56 -6.67 1.34 -16.27
N ARG A 57 -7.08 0.53 -15.30
CA ARG A 57 -8.19 0.85 -14.39
C ARG A 57 -7.88 2.04 -13.48
N ILE A 58 -6.64 2.17 -13.01
CA ILE A 58 -6.24 3.33 -12.19
C ILE A 58 -6.25 4.60 -13.04
N LEU A 59 -5.65 4.54 -14.24
CA LEU A 59 -5.62 5.67 -15.16
C LEU A 59 -7.02 6.09 -15.62
N ALA A 60 -7.88 5.13 -15.93
CA ALA A 60 -9.27 5.40 -16.31
C ALA A 60 -10.02 6.14 -15.20
N ASN A 61 -9.87 5.71 -13.94
CA ASN A 61 -10.52 6.38 -12.81
C ASN A 61 -10.04 7.83 -12.62
N ILE A 62 -8.74 8.06 -12.79
CA ILE A 62 -8.16 9.42 -12.71
C ILE A 62 -8.66 10.28 -13.87
N ASP A 63 -8.72 9.73 -15.09
CA ASP A 63 -9.26 10.45 -16.26
C ASP A 63 -10.71 10.88 -16.02
N ASP A 64 -11.56 9.95 -15.58
CA ASP A 64 -12.97 10.23 -15.29
C ASP A 64 -13.11 11.32 -14.24
N MET A 65 -12.38 11.22 -13.12
CA MET A 65 -12.46 12.19 -12.02
C MET A 65 -12.03 13.60 -12.46
N TYR A 66 -10.92 13.73 -13.19
CA TYR A 66 -10.43 15.02 -13.66
C TYR A 66 -11.34 15.60 -14.74
N ARG A 67 -11.86 14.77 -15.65
CA ARG A 67 -12.80 15.19 -16.69
C ARG A 67 -14.09 15.72 -16.09
N GLU A 68 -14.68 15.01 -15.12
CA GLU A 68 -15.89 15.48 -14.43
C GLU A 68 -15.67 16.79 -13.69
N ALA A 69 -14.53 16.94 -13.01
CA ALA A 69 -14.19 18.18 -12.33
C ALA A 69 -13.98 19.33 -13.31
N PHE A 70 -13.33 19.06 -14.44
CA PHE A 70 -13.06 20.04 -15.48
C PHE A 70 -14.36 20.50 -16.16
N GLU A 71 -15.26 19.57 -16.51
CA GLU A 71 -16.56 19.94 -17.09
C GLU A 71 -17.42 20.71 -16.09
N ARG A 72 -17.37 20.41 -14.79
CA ARG A 72 -18.00 21.24 -13.74
C ARG A 72 -17.42 22.66 -13.69
N ALA A 73 -16.09 22.80 -13.73
CA ALA A 73 -15.44 24.12 -13.73
C ALA A 73 -15.79 24.92 -15.00
N LYS A 74 -15.79 24.25 -16.15
CA LYS A 74 -16.20 24.83 -17.43
C LYS A 74 -17.65 25.27 -17.45
N ALA A 75 -18.57 24.47 -16.91
CA ALA A 75 -19.97 24.85 -16.76
C ALA A 75 -20.16 26.06 -15.82
N ALA A 76 -19.27 26.23 -14.83
CA ALA A 76 -19.24 27.38 -13.94
C ALA A 76 -18.51 28.61 -14.52
N GLY A 77 -17.85 28.48 -15.69
CA GLY A 77 -17.03 29.55 -16.28
C GLY A 77 -15.74 29.86 -15.51
N ASP A 78 -15.26 28.92 -14.69
CA ASP A 78 -14.08 29.11 -13.84
C ASP A 78 -12.79 28.69 -14.56
N GLU A 79 -12.23 29.61 -15.34
CA GLU A 79 -11.00 29.37 -16.12
C GLU A 79 -9.77 29.08 -15.25
N ALA A 80 -9.68 29.68 -14.06
CA ALA A 80 -8.57 29.47 -13.14
C ALA A 80 -8.58 28.02 -12.59
N GLN A 81 -9.77 27.53 -12.25
CA GLN A 81 -9.94 26.14 -11.82
C GLN A 81 -9.70 25.16 -12.96
N MET A 82 -10.12 25.48 -14.19
CA MET A 82 -9.81 24.67 -15.38
C MET A 82 -8.30 24.53 -15.59
N ALA A 83 -7.55 25.63 -15.55
CA ALA A 83 -6.09 25.60 -15.69
C ALA A 83 -5.39 24.82 -14.57
N THR A 84 -5.89 24.96 -13.33
CA THR A 84 -5.39 24.21 -12.18
C THR A 84 -5.60 22.71 -12.34
N LEU A 85 -6.79 22.29 -12.80
CA LEU A 85 -7.13 20.89 -13.04
C LEU A 85 -6.30 20.28 -14.17
N ASP A 86 -6.06 21.01 -15.26
CA ASP A 86 -5.19 20.55 -16.36
C ASP A 86 -3.75 20.33 -15.89
N PHE A 87 -3.19 21.28 -15.14
CA PHE A 87 -1.84 21.15 -14.63
C PHE A 87 -1.69 20.01 -13.63
N ALA A 88 -2.67 19.85 -12.73
CA ALA A 88 -2.71 18.73 -11.80
C ALA A 88 -2.70 17.41 -12.57
N TYR A 89 -3.69 17.20 -13.47
CA TYR A 89 -3.79 15.95 -14.23
C TYR A 89 -2.47 15.54 -14.90
N ARG A 90 -1.77 16.48 -15.55
CA ARG A 90 -0.45 16.23 -16.16
C ARG A 90 0.61 15.80 -15.16
N ARG A 91 0.65 16.45 -13.99
CA ARG A 91 1.57 16.09 -12.90
C ARG A 91 1.28 14.68 -12.40
N GLU A 92 0.02 14.31 -12.24
CA GLU A 92 -0.34 12.96 -11.80
C GLU A 92 -0.01 11.89 -12.84
N GLN A 93 -0.19 12.17 -14.14
CA GLN A 93 0.27 11.26 -15.21
C GLN A 93 1.78 11.01 -15.11
N LEU A 94 2.58 12.07 -14.95
CA LEU A 94 4.03 11.95 -14.81
C LEU A 94 4.44 11.13 -13.57
N TYR A 95 3.75 11.30 -12.44
CA TYR A 95 4.01 10.50 -11.25
C TYR A 95 3.72 9.01 -11.47
N PHE A 96 2.67 8.68 -12.23
CA PHE A 96 2.39 7.30 -12.59
C PHE A 96 3.49 6.71 -13.48
N GLU A 97 3.97 7.45 -14.48
CA GLU A 97 5.08 7.01 -15.33
C GLU A 97 6.32 6.67 -14.50
N ILE A 98 6.73 7.57 -13.60
CA ILE A 98 7.89 7.36 -12.73
C ILE A 98 7.71 6.13 -11.82
N LEU A 99 6.53 5.96 -11.22
CA LEU A 99 6.25 4.81 -10.36
C LEU A 99 6.29 3.49 -11.12
N LEU A 100 5.83 3.48 -12.37
CA LEU A 100 5.90 2.32 -13.24
C LEU A 100 7.35 2.01 -13.63
N ASP A 101 8.14 3.03 -13.98
CA ASP A 101 9.57 2.87 -14.28
C ASP A 101 10.33 2.24 -13.10
N VAL A 102 10.03 2.69 -11.86
CA VAL A 102 10.62 2.15 -10.63
C VAL A 102 10.22 0.69 -10.41
N ARG A 103 8.93 0.36 -10.55
CA ARG A 103 8.46 -1.02 -10.41
C ARG A 103 9.14 -1.93 -11.43
N ASP A 104 9.17 -1.52 -12.70
CA ASP A 104 9.79 -2.29 -13.78
C ASP A 104 11.31 -2.45 -13.55
N ALA A 105 11.99 -1.46 -12.96
CA ALA A 105 13.39 -1.58 -12.56
C ALA A 105 13.62 -2.55 -11.38
N MET A 106 12.65 -2.70 -10.49
CA MET A 106 12.68 -3.67 -9.39
C MET A 106 12.42 -5.10 -9.87
N GLU A 107 11.52 -5.30 -10.83
CA GLU A 107 11.19 -6.62 -11.39
C GLU A 107 12.32 -7.21 -12.26
N ARG A 108 13.21 -6.36 -12.79
CA ARG A 108 14.37 -6.78 -13.60
C ARG A 108 15.61 -7.21 -12.79
N ARG A 109 15.57 -7.15 -11.46
CA ARG A 109 16.65 -7.59 -10.55
C ARG A 109 16.39 -8.99 -10.01
#